data_AF-A0A1D6QD15-F1
#
_entry.id   AF-A0A1D6QD15-F1
#
_cell.length_a   1.000
_cell.length_b   1.000
_cell.length_c   1.000
_cell.angle_alpha   90.00
_cell.angle_beta   90.00
_cell.angle_gamma   90.00
#
_symmetry.space_group_name_H-M   'P 1'
#
loop_
_entity.id
_entity.type
_entity.pdbx_description
1 polymer ?
#
loop_
_entity_poly.entity_id
_entity_poly.type
_entity_poly.pdbx_seq_one_letter_code
_entity_poly.pdbx_strand_id
1 'polypeptide(L)'
;MCLLLSYQDLAPAKTNPLPDKKYSTLVSLSGHLFDKFLINEALDIIETAGGSFHLVRCEVGQSTDDMSYSELEVGADDTATLDKIIDSLTSLANEHGGDHDAGQEIELALKIGKVNEYETDVTIDKGGPKILILGAGRVCRPAAEFLASYPDICTYGVDDHDADQIHVIVASLYQKDAEETVDGIENTTATQLDVADIGSLSDLVSQVEVVISLLPASFHAAIAGVCIELKKHMVTASYVDESMSNLSQAAKDAGVTILCEMGLDPGIDHLMSMKMIDEAHARKGKIKAFTSYCGGLPSPAAANNPLAYKFSWNPAGALRSGKNPAVYKFLGETIHVDGHNLYESAKRLRLRELPAFALEHLPNRNSLIYGDLYGISKEASTIYRATLRYEGFSEIMVTLSKTGFFDAANHPLLQDTSRPTYKGFLDELLNNISTINTDLDIEASGGYDDDLIARLLKLGCCKNKEIAVKTVKTIKFLGLHEETQIPKGCSSPFDVICQRMEQRMAYGHNEQDMVLLHHEVEVEYPDGQPAEKHQATLLEFGKVENGRSTTAMALTVGIPAAIGALLLLKNKVQTKGVIRPLQPEIYVPALEILESSGIKLVEKVET
;
A
#
# COMPACT_ATOMS: atom_id res chain seq x y z
N MET A 1 30.66 53.54 -22.42
CA MET A 1 31.52 52.64 -21.62
C MET A 1 30.60 51.58 -21.04
N CYS A 2 30.29 50.56 -21.85
CA CYS A 2 29.49 49.40 -21.44
C CYS A 2 30.43 48.38 -20.79
N LEU A 3 30.20 48.04 -19.54
CA LEU A 3 30.77 46.84 -18.94
C LEU A 3 29.90 45.65 -19.39
N LEU A 4 30.47 44.83 -20.25
CA LEU A 4 29.96 43.50 -20.60
C LEU A 4 30.10 42.60 -19.37
N LEU A 5 28.98 42.20 -18.76
CA LEU A 5 28.93 41.08 -17.83
C LEU A 5 28.76 39.80 -18.66
N SER A 6 29.82 39.01 -18.73
CA SER A 6 29.76 37.65 -19.28
C SER A 6 28.99 36.75 -18.31
N TYR A 7 27.90 36.16 -18.77
CA TYR A 7 27.28 35.01 -18.10
C TYR A 7 28.23 33.82 -18.20
N GLN A 8 28.94 33.52 -17.11
CA GLN A 8 29.49 32.19 -16.87
C GLN A 8 28.40 31.39 -16.17
N ASP A 9 28.00 30.26 -16.75
CA ASP A 9 27.23 29.24 -16.04
C ASP A 9 28.07 28.76 -14.86
N LEU A 10 27.74 29.22 -13.65
CA LEU A 10 28.23 28.64 -12.41
C LEU A 10 27.61 27.24 -12.30
N ALA A 11 28.43 26.22 -12.44
CA ALA A 11 28.06 24.85 -12.06
C ALA A 11 27.47 24.87 -10.64
N PRO A 12 26.46 24.03 -10.33
CA PRO A 12 25.98 23.91 -8.95
C PRO A 12 27.17 23.61 -8.05
N ALA A 13 27.35 24.44 -7.02
CA ALA A 13 28.41 24.24 -6.04
C ALA A 13 28.26 22.82 -5.49
N LYS A 14 29.37 22.06 -5.50
CA LYS A 14 29.43 20.79 -4.77
C LYS A 14 28.98 21.08 -3.33
N THR A 15 28.04 20.30 -2.83
CA THR A 15 27.76 20.22 -1.40
C THR A 15 29.01 19.65 -0.73
N ASN A 16 29.95 20.52 -0.39
CA ASN A 16 31.06 20.16 0.46
C ASN A 16 30.49 20.01 1.88
N PRO A 17 30.60 18.84 2.53
CA PRO A 17 30.41 18.76 3.98
C PRO A 17 31.41 19.71 4.68
N LEU A 18 31.08 20.11 5.92
CA LEU A 18 31.98 20.91 6.77
C LEU A 18 33.42 20.35 6.68
N PRO A 19 34.44 21.21 6.47
CA PRO A 19 35.82 20.74 6.37
C PRO A 19 36.25 20.10 7.70
N ASP A 20 36.49 18.78 7.72
CA ASP A 20 37.24 17.98 8.71
C ASP A 20 37.27 18.48 10.17
N LYS A 21 36.15 18.92 10.76
CA LYS A 21 36.08 19.32 12.18
C LYS A 21 35.50 18.18 13.01
N LYS A 22 36.14 17.89 14.15
CA LYS A 22 35.79 16.75 15.03
C LYS A 22 34.52 16.97 15.85
N TYR A 23 34.16 18.20 16.17
CA TYR A 23 33.00 18.52 16.99
C TYR A 23 32.14 19.52 16.24
N SER A 24 30.82 19.31 16.20
CA SER A 24 29.88 20.29 15.64
C SER A 24 28.71 20.55 16.60
N THR A 25 28.07 21.71 16.46
CA THR A 25 26.81 21.99 17.16
C THR A 25 25.93 22.88 16.31
N LEU A 26 24.62 22.75 16.47
CA LEU A 26 23.66 23.58 15.78
C LEU A 26 23.44 24.87 16.55
N VAL A 27 23.59 26.01 15.89
CA VAL A 27 23.39 27.34 16.45
C VAL A 27 22.28 28.02 15.68
N SER A 28 21.18 28.32 16.36
CA SER A 28 20.10 29.13 15.79
C SER A 28 20.24 30.57 16.23
N LEU A 29 20.29 31.47 15.25
CA LEU A 29 20.27 32.93 15.41
C LEU A 29 18.91 33.46 14.95
N SER A 30 18.31 34.37 15.70
CA SER A 30 17.09 35.07 15.29
C SER A 30 17.15 36.54 15.70
N GLY A 31 16.86 37.46 14.79
CA GLY A 31 17.13 38.88 15.01
C GLY A 31 17.06 39.72 13.73
N HIS A 32 17.49 40.98 13.80
CA HIS A 32 17.75 41.80 12.62
C HIS A 32 19.09 41.41 11.97
N LEU A 33 19.21 40.12 11.60
CA LEU A 33 20.47 39.47 11.22
C LEU A 33 21.15 40.14 10.02
N PHE A 34 20.36 40.57 9.03
CA PHE A 34 20.87 41.14 7.78
C PHE A 34 20.86 42.67 7.79
N ASP A 35 19.82 43.30 8.35
CA ASP A 35 19.70 44.77 8.38
C ASP A 35 20.77 45.42 9.23
N LYS A 36 21.18 44.76 10.32
CA LYS A 36 22.25 45.20 11.22
C LYS A 36 23.58 44.47 10.98
N PHE A 37 23.68 43.66 9.93
CA PHE A 37 24.87 42.87 9.58
C PHE A 37 25.36 41.88 10.65
N LEU A 38 24.53 41.57 11.64
CA LEU A 38 24.86 40.69 12.77
C LEU A 38 25.19 39.25 12.33
N ILE A 39 24.64 38.81 11.19
CA ILE A 39 25.00 37.51 10.63
C ILE A 39 26.49 37.47 10.25
N ASN A 40 27.03 38.54 9.67
CA ASN A 40 28.44 38.57 9.27
C ASN A 40 29.34 38.58 10.51
N GLU A 41 28.97 39.34 11.55
CA GLU A 41 29.72 39.34 12.81
C GLU A 41 29.74 37.96 13.48
N ALA A 42 28.61 37.24 13.46
CA ALA A 42 28.55 35.87 13.96
C ALA A 42 29.44 34.92 13.16
N LEU A 43 29.44 35.02 11.82
CA LEU A 43 30.31 34.20 10.96
C LEU A 43 31.80 34.52 11.16
N ASP A 44 32.14 35.81 11.29
CA ASP A 44 33.51 36.27 11.55
C ASP A 44 34.03 35.77 12.91
N ILE A 45 33.17 35.73 13.94
CA ILE A 45 33.50 35.15 15.26
C ILE A 45 33.86 33.68 15.14
N ILE A 46 33.07 32.91 14.36
CA ILE A 46 33.30 31.48 14.15
C ILE A 46 34.65 31.26 13.45
N GLU A 47 34.92 31.97 12.35
CA GLU A 47 36.17 31.80 11.60
C GLU A 47 37.40 32.28 12.39
N THR A 48 37.30 33.42 13.07
CA THR A 48 38.41 34.00 13.84
C THR A 48 38.84 33.10 15.00
N ALA A 49 37.89 32.37 15.59
CA ALA A 49 38.15 31.39 16.63
C ALA A 49 38.70 30.05 16.10
N GLY A 50 38.83 29.88 14.78
CA GLY A 50 39.33 28.66 14.14
C GLY A 50 38.26 27.61 13.87
N GLY A 51 36.98 27.97 13.98
CA GLY A 51 35.84 27.14 13.65
C GLY A 51 35.50 27.16 12.17
N SER A 52 34.58 26.29 11.77
CA SER A 52 33.92 26.30 10.46
C SER A 52 32.41 26.39 10.65
N PHE A 53 31.68 26.81 9.62
CA PHE A 53 30.23 26.83 9.67
C PHE A 53 29.60 26.37 8.36
N HIS A 54 28.38 25.85 8.46
CA HIS A 54 27.51 25.52 7.34
C HIS A 54 26.12 26.10 7.60
N LEU A 55 25.58 26.82 6.63
CA LEU A 55 24.24 27.39 6.72
C LEU A 55 23.20 26.32 6.37
N VAL A 56 22.52 25.80 7.40
CA VAL A 56 21.52 24.71 7.28
C VAL A 56 20.18 25.27 6.79
N ARG A 57 19.75 26.39 7.36
CA ARG A 57 18.50 27.07 7.00
C ARG A 57 18.64 28.57 7.20
N CYS A 58 18.06 29.37 6.31
CA CYS A 58 17.99 30.80 6.46
C CYS A 58 16.66 31.34 5.92
N GLU A 59 15.97 32.10 6.75
CA GLU A 59 14.75 32.84 6.40
C GLU A 59 14.99 34.32 6.66
N VAL A 60 14.96 35.12 5.59
CA VAL A 60 15.20 36.56 5.66
C VAL A 60 13.87 37.28 5.79
N GLY A 61 13.79 38.22 6.73
CA GLY A 61 12.63 39.11 6.90
C GLY A 61 12.28 39.86 5.62
N GLN A 62 11.00 40.16 5.39
CA GLN A 62 10.54 40.80 4.15
C GLN A 62 10.66 42.32 4.17
N SER A 63 11.06 42.89 5.31
CA SER A 63 11.31 44.31 5.52
C SER A 63 12.37 44.51 6.62
N THR A 64 12.88 45.74 6.76
CA THR A 64 13.91 46.10 7.76
C THR A 64 13.46 45.94 9.21
N ASP A 65 12.15 45.83 9.42
CA ASP A 65 11.54 45.69 10.74
C ASP A 65 11.17 44.22 11.03
N ASP A 66 11.33 43.31 10.05
CA ASP A 66 11.01 41.89 10.20
C ASP A 66 12.21 41.09 10.70
N MET A 67 11.97 40.21 11.67
CA MET A 67 12.99 39.31 12.20
C MET A 67 13.42 38.28 11.16
N SER A 68 14.73 38.10 11.03
CA SER A 68 15.35 37.04 10.24
C SER A 68 15.75 35.87 11.14
N TYR A 69 15.74 34.66 10.59
CA TYR A 69 16.14 33.43 11.27
C TYR A 69 17.25 32.74 10.47
N SER A 70 18.28 32.26 11.15
CA SER A 70 19.38 31.52 10.56
C SER A 70 19.77 30.36 11.46
N GLU A 71 19.98 29.20 10.86
CA GLU A 71 20.46 28.00 11.53
C GLU A 71 21.79 27.58 10.93
N LEU A 72 22.83 27.58 11.76
CA LEU A 72 24.21 27.31 11.41
C LEU A 72 24.66 26.03 12.09
N GLU A 73 25.23 25.09 11.35
CA GLU A 73 26.04 24.04 11.95
C GLU A 73 27.47 24.57 12.10
N VAL A 74 27.96 24.67 13.34
CA VAL A 74 29.27 25.24 13.68
C VAL A 74 30.20 24.13 14.14
N GLY A 75 31.37 24.00 13.50
CA GLY A 75 32.36 22.97 13.76
C GLY A 75 33.68 23.48 14.34
N ALA A 76 34.36 22.67 15.16
CA ALA A 76 35.72 22.91 15.65
C ALA A 76 36.53 21.59 15.83
N ASP A 77 37.86 21.69 15.94
CA ASP A 77 38.75 20.52 16.08
C ASP A 77 38.78 19.94 17.51
N ASP A 78 38.37 20.75 18.49
CA ASP A 78 38.29 20.39 19.91
C ASP A 78 37.14 21.14 20.60
N THR A 79 36.65 20.57 21.71
CA THR A 79 35.52 21.13 22.48
C THR A 79 35.84 22.48 23.11
N ALA A 80 37.08 22.75 23.51
CA ALA A 80 37.45 24.03 24.11
C ALA A 80 37.34 25.19 23.11
N THR A 81 37.67 24.93 21.85
CA THR A 81 37.49 25.88 20.75
C THR A 81 36.00 26.06 20.42
N LEU A 82 35.23 24.97 20.39
CA LEU A 82 33.78 25.04 20.17
C LEU A 82 33.08 25.84 21.27
N ASP A 83 33.37 25.55 22.54
CA ASP A 83 32.81 26.27 23.69
C ASP A 83 33.16 27.76 23.63
N LYS A 84 34.40 28.10 23.26
CA LYS A 84 34.82 29.50 23.09
C LYS A 84 34.05 30.21 21.97
N ILE A 85 33.74 29.53 20.87
CA ILE A 85 32.91 30.07 19.79
C ILE A 85 31.50 30.34 20.32
N ILE A 86 30.92 29.36 21.02
CA ILE A 86 29.57 29.47 21.58
C ILE A 86 29.49 30.59 22.64
N ASP A 87 30.47 30.71 23.53
CA ASP A 87 30.54 31.79 24.51
C ASP A 87 30.63 33.16 23.82
N SER A 88 31.39 33.26 22.73
CA SER A 88 31.54 34.51 21.96
C SER A 88 30.25 34.89 21.23
N LEU A 89 29.55 33.92 20.62
CA LEU A 89 28.24 34.13 20.00
C LEU A 89 27.17 34.47 21.04
N THR A 90 27.28 33.89 22.24
CA THR A 90 26.39 34.22 23.37
C THR A 90 26.65 35.63 23.87
N SER A 91 27.91 36.06 23.93
CA SER A 91 28.27 37.45 24.25
C SER A 91 27.71 38.43 23.22
N LEU A 92 27.82 38.13 21.92
CA LEU A 92 27.23 38.94 20.85
C LEU A 92 25.70 39.04 21.01
N ALA A 93 25.03 37.93 21.28
CA ALA A 93 23.59 37.91 21.54
C ALA A 93 23.20 38.67 22.80
N ASN A 94 24.04 38.70 23.85
CA ASN A 94 23.78 39.46 25.07
C ASN A 94 24.07 40.96 24.92
N GLU A 95 25.05 41.35 24.10
CA GLU A 95 25.32 42.76 23.78
C GLU A 95 24.21 43.40 22.94
N HIS A 96 23.46 42.57 22.22
CA HIS A 96 22.34 42.96 21.35
C HIS A 96 20.98 42.45 21.83
N GLY A 97 20.96 41.77 22.98
CA GLY A 97 19.77 41.32 23.68
C GLY A 97 19.36 42.40 24.68
N GLY A 98 18.32 43.18 24.37
CA GLY A 98 17.84 44.24 25.25
C GLY A 98 17.51 43.73 26.67
N ASP A 99 17.78 44.57 27.68
CA ASP A 99 17.46 44.28 29.07
C ASP A 99 15.93 44.12 29.25
N HIS A 100 15.50 43.01 29.85
CA HIS A 100 14.07 42.62 29.94
C HIS A 100 13.19 43.64 30.69
N ASP A 101 13.78 44.59 31.42
CA ASP A 101 13.06 45.56 32.26
C ASP A 101 12.99 47.00 31.70
N ALA A 102 13.49 47.25 30.48
CA ALA A 102 13.53 48.61 29.91
C ALA A 102 13.08 48.71 28.44
N GLY A 103 12.03 47.99 28.02
CA GLY A 103 11.26 48.30 26.81
C GLY A 103 12.04 48.45 25.48
N GLN A 104 13.24 47.89 25.37
CA GLN A 104 14.03 47.83 24.13
C GLN A 104 13.66 46.59 23.31
N GLU A 105 13.58 46.74 21.99
CA GLU A 105 13.38 45.63 21.05
C GLU A 105 14.57 44.66 21.08
N ILE A 106 14.29 43.35 21.04
CA ILE A 106 15.33 42.30 21.02
C ILE A 106 15.99 42.31 19.64
N GLU A 107 17.25 42.72 19.57
CA GLU A 107 17.94 42.85 18.28
C GLU A 107 18.55 41.52 17.80
N LEU A 108 18.93 40.64 18.75
CA LEU A 108 19.47 39.31 18.49
C LEU A 108 19.13 38.33 19.62
N ALA A 109 18.77 37.11 19.27
CA ALA A 109 18.61 35.98 20.19
C ALA A 109 19.33 34.74 19.64
N LEU A 110 19.92 33.98 20.55
CA LEU A 110 20.71 32.78 20.26
C LEU A 110 20.09 31.57 20.97
N LYS A 111 19.96 30.45 20.25
CA LYS A 111 19.68 29.13 20.82
C LYS A 111 20.76 28.17 20.35
N ILE A 112 21.31 27.40 21.29
CA ILE A 112 22.39 26.45 21.03
C ILE A 112 21.85 25.03 21.21
N GLY A 113 22.07 24.18 20.22
CA GLY A 113 21.74 22.76 20.22
C GLY A 113 22.73 21.93 21.04
N LYS A 114 22.58 20.60 21.01
CA LYS A 114 23.56 19.69 21.63
C LYS A 114 24.85 19.66 20.80
N VAL A 115 25.99 19.51 21.46
CA VAL A 115 27.28 19.28 20.79
C VAL A 115 27.34 17.83 20.31
N ASN A 116 27.60 17.64 19.03
CA ASN A 116 27.83 16.36 18.37
C ASN A 116 29.35 16.15 18.20
N GLU A 117 29.87 15.01 18.66
CA GLU A 117 31.26 14.61 18.48
C GLU A 117 31.34 13.57 17.36
N TYR A 118 32.16 13.84 16.34
CA TYR A 118 32.59 12.86 15.34
C TYR A 118 33.87 12.18 15.83
N GLU A 119 33.71 11.26 16.78
CA GLU A 119 34.66 10.15 16.94
C GLU A 119 33.97 8.84 16.61
N THR A 120 34.63 8.08 15.73
CA THR A 120 34.39 6.66 15.49
C THR A 120 34.64 5.90 16.77
N ASP A 121 33.65 5.82 17.65
CA ASP A 121 33.58 4.76 18.63
C ASP A 121 32.15 4.37 18.96
N VAL A 122 31.94 3.07 18.97
CA VAL A 122 30.66 2.39 19.11
C VAL A 122 30.11 2.63 20.50
N THR A 123 29.26 3.65 20.66
CA THR A 123 28.27 3.68 21.73
C THR A 123 26.91 3.41 21.10
N ILE A 124 26.46 2.16 21.27
CA ILE A 124 25.13 1.68 20.92
C ILE A 124 24.13 2.56 21.68
N ASP A 125 23.46 3.46 20.98
CA ASP A 125 22.18 4.01 21.41
C ASP A 125 21.26 2.81 21.60
N LYS A 126 20.95 2.45 22.85
CA LYS A 126 20.02 1.36 23.18
C LYS A 126 18.59 1.85 22.93
N GLY A 127 18.29 2.19 21.68
CA GLY A 127 16.94 2.27 21.18
C GLY A 127 16.51 0.88 20.73
N GLY A 128 15.26 0.51 20.99
CA GLY A 128 14.71 -0.76 20.52
C GLY A 128 14.78 -0.93 18.99
N PRO A 129 14.49 -2.14 18.48
CA PRO A 129 14.65 -2.45 17.06
C PRO A 129 13.79 -1.53 16.18
N LYS A 130 14.36 -1.12 15.05
CA LYS A 130 13.76 -0.21 14.06
C LYS A 130 13.27 -0.98 12.83
N ILE A 131 12.03 -0.73 12.43
CA ILE A 131 11.44 -1.26 11.21
C ILE A 131 11.09 -0.11 10.27
N LEU A 132 11.47 -0.22 9.00
CA LEU A 132 11.10 0.73 7.96
C LEU A 132 9.89 0.25 7.18
N ILE A 133 8.83 1.03 7.11
CA ILE A 133 7.70 0.84 6.20
C ILE A 133 7.83 1.81 5.03
N LEU A 134 7.98 1.28 3.82
CA LEU A 134 7.99 2.04 2.58
C LEU A 134 6.55 2.14 2.04
N GLY A 135 6.04 3.37 1.97
CA GLY A 135 4.70 3.72 1.55
C GLY A 135 3.85 4.31 2.68
N ALA A 136 2.86 5.12 2.31
CA ALA A 136 1.86 5.71 3.22
C ALA A 136 0.43 5.44 2.74
N GLY A 137 0.20 4.25 2.16
CA GLY A 137 -1.13 3.81 1.73
C GLY A 137 -1.98 3.35 2.92
N ARG A 138 -3.27 3.06 2.65
CA ARG A 138 -4.24 2.61 3.66
C ARG A 138 -3.79 1.41 4.49
N VAL A 139 -2.96 0.53 3.91
CA VAL A 139 -2.42 -0.69 4.55
C VAL A 139 -1.29 -0.42 5.53
N CYS A 140 -0.60 0.73 5.43
CA CYS A 140 0.60 1.02 6.21
C CYS A 140 0.27 1.32 7.67
N ARG A 141 -0.85 2.02 7.91
CA ARG A 141 -1.24 2.40 9.27
C ARG A 141 -1.51 1.19 10.17
N PRO A 142 -2.32 0.19 9.78
CA PRO A 142 -2.49 -1.02 10.60
C PRO A 142 -1.18 -1.78 10.85
N ALA A 143 -0.25 -1.78 9.88
CA ALA A 143 1.05 -2.38 10.07
C ALA A 143 1.88 -1.61 11.12
N ALA A 144 1.89 -0.28 11.05
CA ALA A 144 2.58 0.58 12.01
C ALA A 144 1.97 0.47 13.42
N GLU A 145 0.64 0.55 13.55
CA GLU A 145 -0.07 0.38 14.82
C GLU A 145 0.22 -0.99 15.44
N PHE A 146 0.18 -2.06 14.64
CA PHE A 146 0.47 -3.42 15.11
C PHE A 146 1.89 -3.55 15.64
N LEU A 147 2.90 -3.06 14.90
CA LEU A 147 4.31 -3.18 15.29
C LEU A 147 4.64 -2.32 16.52
N ALA A 148 4.20 -1.06 16.51
CA ALA A 148 4.51 -0.11 17.58
C ALA A 148 3.82 -0.45 18.90
N SER A 149 2.65 -1.09 18.84
CA SER A 149 1.92 -1.55 20.03
C SER A 149 2.29 -2.97 20.46
N TYR A 150 3.09 -3.71 19.67
CA TYR A 150 3.43 -5.09 20.00
C TYR A 150 4.29 -5.11 21.28
N PRO A 151 3.76 -5.59 22.43
CA PRO A 151 4.58 -5.72 23.61
C PRO A 151 5.66 -6.74 23.29
N ASP A 152 6.92 -6.46 23.68
CA ASP A 152 7.96 -7.45 23.50
C ASP A 152 7.74 -8.62 24.48
N ILE A 153 6.83 -9.53 24.12
CA ILE A 153 6.57 -10.78 24.83
C ILE A 153 7.76 -11.69 24.54
N CYS A 154 8.92 -11.35 25.10
CA CYS A 154 10.15 -12.14 25.10
C CYS A 154 11.11 -11.73 26.25
N THR A 155 10.60 -11.35 27.42
CA THR A 155 11.33 -11.49 28.69
C THR A 155 10.47 -12.25 29.70
N TYR A 156 10.39 -13.58 29.53
CA TYR A 156 10.11 -14.44 30.68
C TYR A 156 11.32 -14.40 31.61
N GLY A 157 11.30 -13.44 32.53
CA GLY A 157 12.22 -13.32 33.66
C GLY A 157 13.35 -12.32 33.44
N VAL A 158 13.07 -11.03 33.64
CA VAL A 158 13.70 -10.11 34.61
C VAL A 158 12.74 -8.90 34.69
N ASP A 159 12.44 -8.43 35.89
CA ASP A 159 11.72 -7.17 36.15
C ASP A 159 12.57 -5.98 35.65
N ASP A 160 12.56 -5.71 34.34
CA ASP A 160 13.06 -4.47 33.78
C ASP A 160 11.93 -3.82 32.97
N HIS A 161 11.54 -2.62 33.38
CA HIS A 161 10.41 -1.89 32.80
C HIS A 161 10.76 -1.22 31.45
N ASP A 162 11.98 -1.42 30.93
CA ASP A 162 12.47 -0.99 29.61
C ASP A 162 12.57 -2.19 28.64
N ALA A 163 11.45 -2.82 28.32
CA ALA A 163 11.39 -3.74 27.20
C ALA A 163 11.49 -2.91 25.90
N ASP A 164 12.57 -3.11 25.13
CA ASP A 164 12.91 -2.44 23.87
C ASP A 164 11.71 -2.38 22.90
N GLN A 165 10.93 -1.30 22.94
CA GLN A 165 9.77 -1.11 22.07
C GLN A 165 10.23 -0.99 20.61
N ILE A 166 9.49 -1.61 19.69
CA ILE A 166 9.77 -1.53 18.25
C ILE A 166 9.51 -0.10 17.80
N HIS A 167 10.53 0.54 17.23
CA HIS A 167 10.39 1.85 16.60
C HIS A 167 10.05 1.69 15.11
N VAL A 168 8.99 2.32 14.62
CA VAL A 168 8.55 2.20 13.23
C VAL A 168 8.79 3.51 12.48
N ILE A 169 9.56 3.44 11.40
CA ILE A 169 9.77 4.56 10.49
C ILE A 169 8.84 4.35 9.29
N VAL A 170 7.96 5.31 9.00
CA VAL A 170 7.12 5.31 7.79
C VAL A 170 7.70 6.31 6.80
N ALA A 171 8.04 5.84 5.60
CA ALA A 171 8.61 6.66 4.55
C ALA A 171 7.67 6.77 3.34
N SER A 172 7.50 7.99 2.82
CA SER A 172 6.66 8.25 1.63
C SER A 172 7.28 9.31 0.74
N LEU A 173 6.93 9.32 -0.55
CA LEU A 173 7.32 10.37 -1.49
C LEU A 173 6.86 11.76 -1.00
N TYR A 174 5.69 11.80 -0.37
CA TYR A 174 5.12 13.00 0.24
C TYR A 174 5.19 12.89 1.76
N GLN A 175 5.95 13.80 2.39
CA GLN A 175 6.12 13.87 3.86
C GLN A 175 4.78 13.83 4.60
N LYS A 176 3.80 14.62 4.11
CA LYS A 176 2.48 14.72 4.72
C LYS A 176 1.74 13.39 4.82
N ASP A 177 1.86 12.52 3.81
CA ASP A 177 1.18 11.22 3.83
C ASP A 177 1.79 10.30 4.90
N ALA A 178 3.12 10.36 5.08
CA ALA A 178 3.81 9.63 6.14
C ALA A 178 3.40 10.16 7.52
N GLU A 179 3.33 11.48 7.71
CA GLU A 179 2.86 12.13 8.95
C GLU A 179 1.42 11.73 9.30
N GLU A 180 0.50 11.77 8.33
CA GLU A 180 -0.88 11.33 8.52
C GLU A 180 -0.98 9.83 8.87
N THR A 181 -0.07 9.01 8.33
CA THR A 181 -0.02 7.56 8.62
C THR A 181 0.38 7.30 10.07
N VAL A 182 1.37 8.02 10.59
CA VAL A 182 1.91 7.84 11.95
C VAL A 182 1.17 8.62 13.02
N ASP A 183 0.29 9.55 12.65
CA ASP A 183 -0.43 10.43 13.57
C ASP A 183 -1.15 9.65 14.69
N GLY A 184 -0.78 9.97 15.94
CA GLY A 184 -1.32 9.34 17.15
C GLY A 184 -0.80 7.91 17.42
N ILE A 185 0.27 7.46 16.75
CA ILE A 185 0.93 6.19 17.03
C ILE A 185 2.25 6.46 17.76
N GLU A 186 2.37 6.00 19.00
CA GLU A 186 3.62 6.09 19.76
C GLU A 186 4.74 5.27 19.10
N ASN A 187 6.01 5.60 19.37
CA ASN A 187 7.19 4.91 18.80
C ASN A 187 7.26 4.89 17.27
N THR A 188 6.74 5.94 16.62
CA THR A 188 6.81 6.04 15.16
C THR A 188 7.39 7.37 14.70
N THR A 189 8.04 7.35 13.54
CA THR A 189 8.60 8.53 12.87
C THR A 189 8.17 8.56 11.41
N ALA A 190 7.80 9.73 10.90
CA ALA A 190 7.54 9.95 9.48
C ALA A 190 8.77 10.54 8.78
N THR A 191 9.09 10.06 7.59
CA THR A 191 10.17 10.60 6.77
C THR A 191 9.81 10.69 5.29
N GLN A 192 10.40 11.65 4.59
CA GLN A 192 10.25 11.80 3.16
C GLN A 192 11.30 10.96 2.45
N LEU A 193 10.88 10.15 1.48
CA LEU A 193 11.79 9.35 0.67
C LEU A 193 11.22 9.11 -0.73
N ASP A 194 12.00 9.46 -1.74
CA ASP A 194 11.84 8.90 -3.07
C ASP A 194 12.67 7.62 -3.18
N VAL A 195 12.01 6.47 -3.34
CA VAL A 195 12.70 5.17 -3.47
C VAL A 195 13.50 5.04 -4.77
N ALA A 196 13.32 5.96 -5.72
CA ALA A 196 14.17 6.06 -6.91
C ALA A 196 15.55 6.67 -6.58
N ASP A 197 15.68 7.41 -5.48
CA ASP A 197 16.97 7.85 -4.96
C ASP A 197 17.59 6.73 -4.10
N ILE A 198 18.43 5.92 -4.75
CA ILE A 198 19.11 4.79 -4.13
C ILE A 198 20.05 5.22 -2.99
N GLY A 199 20.59 6.44 -3.02
CA GLY A 199 21.46 6.96 -1.96
C GLY A 199 20.67 7.13 -0.66
N SER A 200 19.62 7.97 -0.72
CA SER A 200 18.71 8.21 0.41
C SER A 200 18.04 6.92 0.90
N LEU A 201 17.66 6.02 -0.02
CA LEU A 201 17.09 4.71 0.34
C LEU A 201 18.11 3.86 1.12
N SER A 202 19.36 3.79 0.66
CA SER A 202 20.42 3.01 1.32
C SER A 202 20.74 3.56 2.71
N ASP A 203 20.80 4.89 2.84
CA ASP A 203 21.05 5.55 4.13
C ASP A 203 19.96 5.19 5.15
N LEU A 204 18.70 5.18 4.74
CA LEU A 204 17.59 4.84 5.63
C LEU A 204 17.54 3.33 5.93
N VAL A 205 17.76 2.48 4.93
CA VAL A 205 17.79 1.01 5.10
C VAL A 205 18.92 0.58 6.02
N SER A 206 20.06 1.29 6.02
CA SER A 206 21.20 0.98 6.90
C SER A 206 20.85 1.05 8.39
N GLN A 207 19.88 1.90 8.75
CA GLN A 207 19.47 2.24 10.12
C GLN A 207 18.41 1.32 10.73
N VAL A 208 17.91 0.34 9.97
CA VAL A 208 16.80 -0.53 10.40
C VAL A 208 17.17 -2.01 10.30
N GLU A 209 16.44 -2.89 10.98
CA GLU A 209 16.66 -4.35 10.90
C GLU A 209 15.85 -4.99 9.78
N VAL A 210 14.62 -4.51 9.56
CA VAL A 210 13.67 -5.06 8.59
C VAL A 210 12.99 -3.94 7.81
N VAL A 211 12.83 -4.15 6.50
CA VAL A 211 12.10 -3.26 5.59
C VAL A 211 10.79 -3.91 5.16
N ILE A 212 9.67 -3.22 5.29
CA ILE A 212 8.37 -3.62 4.76
C ILE A 212 8.07 -2.75 3.54
N SER A 213 7.98 -3.35 2.36
CA SER A 213 7.58 -2.65 1.14
C SER A 213 6.09 -2.85 0.84
N LEU A 214 5.31 -1.79 1.06
CA LEU A 214 3.88 -1.69 0.73
C LEU A 214 3.65 -0.78 -0.49
N LEU A 215 4.69 -0.60 -1.30
CA LEU A 215 4.67 0.13 -2.58
C LEU A 215 4.18 -0.74 -3.75
N PRO A 216 3.91 -0.16 -4.94
CA PRO A 216 3.65 -0.94 -6.14
C PRO A 216 4.76 -1.95 -6.46
N ALA A 217 4.37 -3.12 -6.98
CA ALA A 217 5.29 -4.25 -7.19
C ALA A 217 6.51 -3.94 -8.08
N SER A 218 6.41 -2.93 -8.94
CA SER A 218 7.51 -2.48 -9.80
C SER A 218 8.72 -1.96 -9.04
N PHE A 219 8.58 -1.55 -7.77
CA PHE A 219 9.69 -1.04 -6.96
C PHE A 219 10.41 -2.15 -6.16
N HIS A 220 9.81 -3.33 -6.00
CA HIS A 220 10.28 -4.33 -5.05
C HIS A 220 11.67 -4.87 -5.37
N ALA A 221 11.99 -5.11 -6.65
CA ALA A 221 13.30 -5.63 -7.04
C ALA A 221 14.45 -4.66 -6.73
N ALA A 222 14.23 -3.35 -6.92
CA ALA A 222 15.22 -2.33 -6.60
C ALA A 222 15.46 -2.23 -5.08
N ILE A 223 14.37 -2.18 -4.30
CA ILE A 223 14.42 -2.15 -2.83
C ILE A 223 15.09 -3.42 -2.29
N ALA A 224 14.70 -4.59 -2.81
CA ALA A 224 15.31 -5.87 -2.47
C ALA A 224 16.80 -5.90 -2.75
N GLY A 225 17.26 -5.29 -3.86
CA GLY A 225 18.68 -5.14 -4.16
C GLY A 225 19.45 -4.41 -3.06
N VAL A 226 18.94 -3.26 -2.62
CA VAL A 226 19.53 -2.47 -1.51
C VAL A 226 19.51 -3.26 -0.20
N CYS A 227 18.40 -3.93 0.11
CA CYS A 227 18.29 -4.78 1.30
C CYS A 227 19.34 -5.92 1.28
N ILE A 228 19.55 -6.57 0.13
CA ILE A 228 20.56 -7.63 -0.03
C ILE A 228 21.97 -7.08 0.19
N GLU A 229 22.29 -5.93 -0.42
CA GLU A 229 23.59 -5.27 -0.29
C GLU A 229 23.91 -4.91 1.17
N LEU A 230 22.92 -4.34 1.87
CA LEU A 230 23.04 -3.93 3.27
C LEU A 230 22.75 -5.05 4.27
N LYS A 231 22.51 -6.27 3.79
CA LYS A 231 22.18 -7.46 4.58
C LYS A 231 20.96 -7.29 5.51
N LYS A 232 19.96 -6.53 5.06
CA LYS A 232 18.70 -6.28 5.77
C LYS A 232 17.59 -7.18 5.25
N HIS A 233 16.71 -7.61 6.15
CA HIS A 233 15.56 -8.42 5.78
C HIS A 233 14.45 -7.57 5.16
N MET A 234 13.63 -8.19 4.32
CA MET A 234 12.54 -7.50 3.63
C MET A 234 11.24 -8.30 3.69
N VAL A 235 10.12 -7.60 3.83
CA VAL A 235 8.75 -8.15 3.72
C VAL A 235 7.97 -7.41 2.65
N THR A 236 7.12 -8.12 1.90
CA THR A 236 6.11 -7.50 1.05
C THR A 236 4.82 -8.33 1.00
N ALA A 237 3.69 -7.65 0.77
CA ALA A 237 2.38 -8.28 0.55
C ALA A 237 2.14 -8.66 -0.93
N SER A 238 3.12 -8.46 -1.82
CA SER A 238 2.97 -8.67 -3.26
C SER A 238 3.38 -10.06 -3.72
N TYR A 239 2.82 -10.50 -4.84
CA TYR A 239 3.25 -11.70 -5.58
C TYR A 239 4.73 -11.64 -5.94
N VAL A 240 5.38 -12.81 -5.93
CA VAL A 240 6.74 -12.96 -6.44
C VAL A 240 6.70 -13.10 -7.96
N ASP A 241 7.19 -12.08 -8.66
CA ASP A 241 7.41 -12.12 -10.11
C ASP A 241 8.81 -12.66 -10.48
N GLU A 242 9.13 -12.64 -11.78
CA GLU A 242 10.43 -13.10 -12.29
C GLU A 242 11.59 -12.23 -11.77
N SER A 243 11.39 -10.91 -11.70
CA SER A 243 12.42 -9.97 -11.23
C SER A 243 12.81 -10.23 -9.77
N MET A 244 11.81 -10.49 -8.93
CA MET A 244 12.00 -10.89 -7.53
C MET A 244 12.62 -12.29 -7.43
N SER A 245 12.11 -13.25 -8.20
CA SER A 245 12.62 -14.64 -8.17
C SER A 245 14.12 -14.71 -8.48
N ASN A 246 14.60 -13.89 -9.41
CA ASN A 246 16.01 -13.84 -9.82
C ASN A 246 16.96 -13.37 -8.71
N LEU A 247 16.46 -12.67 -7.68
CA LEU A 247 17.25 -12.22 -6.53
C LEU A 247 17.45 -13.30 -5.46
N SER A 248 16.80 -14.47 -5.60
CA SER A 248 16.80 -15.50 -4.55
C SER A 248 18.19 -16.03 -4.20
N GLN A 249 19.08 -16.23 -5.18
CA GLN A 249 20.43 -16.70 -4.90
C GLN A 249 21.28 -15.62 -4.22
N ALA A 250 21.23 -14.37 -4.69
CA ALA A 250 21.95 -13.26 -4.08
C ALA A 250 21.51 -13.02 -2.62
N ALA A 251 20.20 -13.13 -2.34
CA ALA A 251 19.67 -13.05 -0.98
C ALA A 251 20.17 -14.21 -0.08
N LYS A 252 20.25 -15.44 -0.60
CA LYS A 252 20.85 -16.57 0.14
C LYS A 252 22.32 -16.33 0.46
N ASP A 253 23.08 -15.88 -0.52
CA ASP A 253 24.52 -15.62 -0.38
C ASP A 253 24.79 -14.50 0.64
N ALA A 254 23.89 -13.50 0.72
CA ALA A 254 23.93 -12.42 1.71
C ALA A 254 23.39 -12.83 3.10
N GLY A 255 22.81 -14.02 3.26
CA GLY A 255 22.17 -14.45 4.50
C GLY A 255 20.84 -13.75 4.80
N VAL A 256 20.21 -13.16 3.78
CA VAL A 256 19.00 -12.34 3.87
C VAL A 256 17.75 -13.17 3.53
N THR A 257 16.66 -12.90 4.24
CA THR A 257 15.33 -13.37 3.89
C THR A 257 14.51 -12.22 3.31
N ILE A 258 13.93 -12.46 2.13
CA ILE A 258 12.94 -11.59 1.51
C ILE A 258 11.61 -12.37 1.51
N LEU A 259 10.78 -12.08 2.50
CA LEU A 259 9.50 -12.74 2.71
C LEU A 259 8.40 -12.01 1.93
N CYS A 260 8.02 -12.58 0.80
CA CYS A 260 6.98 -12.03 -0.06
C CYS A 260 5.61 -12.64 0.30
N GLU A 261 4.56 -12.15 -0.38
CA GLU A 261 3.22 -12.72 -0.28
C GLU A 261 2.71 -12.78 1.17
N MET A 262 3.00 -11.76 2.00
CA MET A 262 2.49 -11.61 3.38
C MET A 262 1.37 -10.55 3.45
N GLY A 263 0.27 -10.76 2.73
CA GLY A 263 -0.94 -9.93 2.78
C GLY A 263 -2.19 -10.74 3.09
N LEU A 264 -3.24 -10.54 2.29
CA LEU A 264 -4.51 -11.29 2.37
C LEU A 264 -4.56 -12.42 1.33
N ASP A 265 -4.47 -12.04 0.06
CA ASP A 265 -4.56 -12.88 -1.15
C ASP A 265 -3.65 -12.22 -2.21
N PRO A 266 -2.31 -12.43 -2.13
CA PRO A 266 -1.64 -13.52 -1.41
C PRO A 266 -1.19 -13.16 0.03
N GLY A 267 -1.25 -14.13 0.93
CA GLY A 267 -0.87 -14.06 2.35
C GLY A 267 -1.66 -15.01 3.23
N ILE A 268 -2.67 -14.50 3.94
CA ILE A 268 -3.53 -15.33 4.82
C ILE A 268 -4.06 -16.56 4.06
N ASP A 269 -4.36 -16.44 2.77
CA ASP A 269 -4.73 -17.57 1.91
C ASP A 269 -3.67 -18.69 1.89
N HIS A 270 -2.38 -18.36 1.80
CA HIS A 270 -1.30 -19.34 1.91
C HIS A 270 -1.24 -19.97 3.29
N LEU A 271 -1.32 -19.16 4.34
CA LEU A 271 -1.20 -19.64 5.71
C LEU A 271 -2.28 -20.68 6.03
N MET A 272 -3.54 -20.36 5.71
CA MET A 272 -4.68 -21.25 5.91
C MET A 272 -4.58 -22.50 5.02
N SER A 273 -4.16 -22.35 3.76
CA SER A 273 -4.04 -23.48 2.83
C SER A 273 -3.02 -24.49 3.31
N MET A 274 -1.80 -24.03 3.64
CA MET A 274 -0.72 -24.91 4.04
C MET A 274 -0.99 -25.59 5.39
N LYS A 275 -1.62 -24.90 6.35
CA LYS A 275 -2.04 -25.54 7.61
C LYS A 275 -2.95 -26.75 7.34
N MET A 276 -4.04 -26.58 6.58
CA MET A 276 -4.97 -27.68 6.30
C MET A 276 -4.32 -28.81 5.49
N ILE A 277 -3.49 -28.46 4.50
CA ILE A 277 -2.80 -29.45 3.65
C ILE A 277 -1.81 -30.27 4.47
N ASP A 278 -0.97 -29.62 5.26
CA ASP A 278 0.04 -30.30 6.07
C ASP A 278 -0.59 -31.14 7.19
N GLU A 279 -1.69 -30.68 7.82
CA GLU A 279 -2.46 -31.46 8.79
C GLU A 279 -3.07 -32.73 8.15
N ALA A 280 -3.62 -32.62 6.95
CA ALA A 280 -4.15 -33.76 6.20
C ALA A 280 -3.04 -34.74 5.81
N HIS A 281 -1.92 -34.25 5.27
CA HIS A 281 -0.76 -35.07 4.89
C HIS A 281 -0.11 -35.76 6.09
N ALA A 282 -0.03 -35.08 7.25
CA ALA A 282 0.46 -35.68 8.50
C ALA A 282 -0.38 -36.88 8.95
N ARG A 283 -1.68 -36.87 8.65
CA ARG A 283 -2.62 -37.98 8.85
C ARG A 283 -2.66 -38.96 7.67
N LYS A 284 -1.72 -38.87 6.71
CA LYS A 284 -1.63 -39.66 5.48
C LYS A 284 -2.81 -39.48 4.52
N GLY A 285 -3.57 -38.39 4.66
CA GLY A 285 -4.62 -38.02 3.72
C GLY A 285 -4.04 -37.56 2.38
N LYS A 286 -4.81 -37.71 1.31
CA LYS A 286 -4.52 -37.16 -0.02
C LYS A 286 -5.50 -36.05 -0.34
N ILE A 287 -5.00 -34.92 -0.81
CA ILE A 287 -5.85 -33.80 -1.21
C ILE A 287 -6.48 -34.12 -2.57
N LYS A 288 -7.82 -34.21 -2.60
CA LYS A 288 -8.61 -34.48 -3.81
C LYS A 288 -9.05 -33.21 -4.49
N ALA A 289 -9.49 -32.23 -3.71
CA ALA A 289 -9.91 -30.93 -4.21
C ALA A 289 -9.39 -29.84 -3.28
N PHE A 290 -8.83 -28.80 -3.87
CA PHE A 290 -8.51 -27.54 -3.21
C PHE A 290 -9.29 -26.43 -3.90
N THR A 291 -10.11 -25.73 -3.13
CA THR A 291 -10.85 -24.57 -3.59
C THR A 291 -10.66 -23.39 -2.65
N SER A 292 -10.34 -22.23 -3.20
CA SER A 292 -10.17 -20.98 -2.44
C SER A 292 -10.94 -19.83 -3.07
N TYR A 293 -11.71 -19.13 -2.24
CA TYR A 293 -12.52 -17.99 -2.61
C TYR A 293 -12.12 -16.78 -1.78
N CYS A 294 -11.81 -15.65 -2.40
CA CYS A 294 -11.50 -14.41 -1.69
C CYS A 294 -12.21 -13.21 -2.31
N GLY A 295 -12.71 -12.28 -1.49
CA GLY A 295 -13.21 -11.00 -1.97
C GLY A 295 -13.18 -9.90 -0.90
N GLY A 296 -12.63 -8.75 -1.30
CA GLY A 296 -12.89 -7.46 -0.66
C GLY A 296 -14.16 -6.85 -1.25
N LEU A 297 -15.17 -6.68 -0.39
CA LEU A 297 -16.54 -6.29 -0.74
C LEU A 297 -17.02 -5.16 0.19
N PRO A 298 -18.06 -4.39 -0.17
CA PRO A 298 -18.78 -3.63 0.83
C PRO A 298 -19.42 -4.58 1.85
N SER A 299 -19.59 -4.14 3.10
CA SER A 299 -20.43 -4.88 4.04
C SER A 299 -21.86 -5.01 3.49
N PRO A 300 -22.67 -6.01 3.93
CA PRO A 300 -24.04 -6.13 3.45
C PRO A 300 -24.88 -4.86 3.62
N ALA A 301 -24.63 -4.06 4.67
CA ALA A 301 -25.29 -2.78 4.89
C ALA A 301 -24.82 -1.68 3.93
N ALA A 302 -23.57 -1.74 3.47
CA ALA A 302 -22.97 -0.79 2.53
C ALA A 302 -23.10 -1.24 1.06
N ALA A 303 -23.59 -2.46 0.78
CA ALA A 303 -23.82 -2.98 -0.57
C ALA A 303 -25.08 -2.38 -1.23
N ASN A 304 -25.19 -1.04 -1.20
CA ASN A 304 -26.41 -0.27 -1.45
C ASN A 304 -26.46 0.39 -2.84
N ASN A 305 -25.78 -0.19 -3.83
CA ASN A 305 -25.80 0.29 -5.22
C ASN A 305 -26.10 -0.87 -6.21
N PRO A 306 -26.41 -0.58 -7.48
CA PRO A 306 -26.80 -1.62 -8.46
C PRO A 306 -25.78 -2.72 -8.71
N LEU A 307 -24.49 -2.46 -8.46
CA LEU A 307 -23.41 -3.45 -8.59
C LEU A 307 -23.09 -4.17 -7.26
N ALA A 308 -23.70 -3.75 -6.16
CA ALA A 308 -23.35 -4.18 -4.81
C ALA A 308 -21.83 -4.15 -4.55
N TYR A 309 -21.12 -3.17 -5.13
CA TYR A 309 -19.66 -3.08 -5.08
C TYR A 309 -19.20 -1.64 -4.87
N LYS A 310 -18.09 -1.45 -4.15
CA LYS A 310 -17.50 -0.13 -3.91
C LYS A 310 -15.98 -0.19 -4.03
N PHE A 311 -15.40 0.93 -4.43
CA PHE A 311 -13.96 1.06 -4.61
C PHE A 311 -13.34 1.82 -3.44
N SER A 312 -12.24 1.28 -2.91
CA SER A 312 -11.34 1.97 -1.98
C SER A 312 -9.94 2.18 -2.58
N TRP A 313 -9.80 1.90 -3.88
CA TRP A 313 -8.63 2.15 -4.73
C TRP A 313 -9.09 2.47 -6.17
N ASN A 314 -8.15 2.73 -7.07
CA ASN A 314 -8.45 3.06 -8.46
C ASN A 314 -9.26 1.93 -9.17
N PRO A 315 -10.48 2.21 -9.70
CA PRO A 315 -11.30 1.22 -10.40
C PRO A 315 -10.62 0.53 -11.57
N ALA A 316 -9.66 1.20 -12.23
CA ALA A 316 -8.96 0.67 -13.39
C ALA A 316 -8.29 -0.69 -13.11
N GLY A 317 -7.69 -0.86 -11.93
CA GLY A 317 -7.06 -2.12 -11.55
C GLY A 317 -8.06 -3.28 -11.48
N ALA A 318 -9.23 -3.02 -10.87
CA ALA A 318 -10.28 -4.03 -10.76
C ALA A 318 -10.91 -4.35 -12.11
N LEU A 319 -11.18 -3.36 -12.96
CA LEU A 319 -11.74 -3.59 -14.30
C LEU A 319 -10.76 -4.34 -15.21
N ARG A 320 -9.46 -4.02 -15.15
CA ARG A 320 -8.41 -4.77 -15.88
C ARG A 320 -8.33 -6.20 -15.39
N SER A 321 -8.38 -6.44 -14.07
CA SER A 321 -8.38 -7.80 -13.53
C SER A 321 -9.58 -8.62 -13.98
N GLY A 322 -10.73 -7.97 -14.21
CA GLY A 322 -11.93 -8.57 -14.77
C GLY A 322 -11.82 -9.01 -16.23
N LYS A 323 -10.67 -8.76 -16.88
CA LYS A 323 -10.34 -9.20 -18.24
C LYS A 323 -9.11 -10.10 -18.29
N ASN A 324 -8.56 -10.51 -17.15
CA ASN A 324 -7.43 -11.43 -17.15
C ASN A 324 -7.89 -12.84 -17.53
N PRO A 325 -7.16 -13.56 -18.39
CA PRO A 325 -7.45 -14.97 -18.64
C PRO A 325 -7.27 -15.77 -17.34
N ALA A 326 -8.02 -16.86 -17.22
CA ALA A 326 -7.91 -17.77 -16.09
C ALA A 326 -7.69 -19.21 -16.52
N VAL A 327 -6.91 -19.96 -15.73
CA VAL A 327 -6.64 -21.39 -15.96
C VAL A 327 -6.68 -22.12 -14.62
N TYR A 328 -7.43 -23.21 -14.56
CA TYR A 328 -7.58 -23.99 -13.33
C TYR A 328 -7.85 -25.46 -13.64
N LYS A 329 -7.69 -26.33 -12.63
CA LYS A 329 -8.01 -27.76 -12.73
C LYS A 329 -9.33 -28.02 -12.03
N PHE A 330 -10.26 -28.72 -12.66
CA PHE A 330 -11.55 -29.06 -12.07
C PHE A 330 -11.95 -30.47 -12.48
N LEU A 331 -12.15 -31.35 -11.51
CA LEU A 331 -12.52 -32.76 -11.73
C LEU A 331 -11.58 -33.50 -12.71
N GLY A 332 -10.28 -33.18 -12.68
CA GLY A 332 -9.25 -33.80 -13.50
C GLY A 332 -8.99 -33.08 -14.83
N GLU A 333 -9.87 -32.18 -15.25
CA GLU A 333 -9.74 -31.43 -16.50
C GLU A 333 -9.10 -30.07 -16.28
N THR A 334 -8.24 -29.64 -17.21
CA THR A 334 -7.71 -28.27 -17.22
C THR A 334 -8.65 -27.38 -18.01
N ILE A 335 -9.20 -26.36 -17.35
CA ILE A 335 -10.14 -25.41 -17.93
C ILE A 335 -9.44 -24.09 -18.17
N HIS A 336 -9.57 -23.58 -19.40
CA HIS A 336 -9.09 -22.27 -19.82
C HIS A 336 -10.28 -21.33 -20.02
N VAL A 337 -10.24 -20.17 -19.37
CA VAL A 337 -11.21 -19.10 -19.53
C VAL A 337 -10.51 -17.93 -20.20
N ASP A 338 -10.98 -17.58 -21.39
CA ASP A 338 -10.51 -16.40 -22.09
C ASP A 338 -10.86 -15.13 -21.29
N GLY A 339 -9.95 -14.16 -21.28
CA GLY A 339 -10.11 -12.92 -20.54
C GLY A 339 -11.37 -12.12 -20.91
N HIS A 340 -11.76 -12.14 -22.20
CA HIS A 340 -12.98 -11.48 -22.66
C HIS A 340 -14.25 -12.15 -22.11
N ASN A 341 -14.17 -13.44 -21.74
CA ASN A 341 -15.28 -14.23 -21.23
C ASN A 341 -15.23 -14.39 -19.70
N LEU A 342 -14.32 -13.71 -18.99
CA LEU A 342 -14.13 -13.92 -17.56
C LEU A 342 -15.40 -13.63 -16.76
N TYR A 343 -16.04 -12.48 -16.99
CA TYR A 343 -17.33 -12.17 -16.34
C TYR A 343 -18.45 -13.14 -16.74
N GLU A 344 -18.43 -13.68 -17.96
CA GLU A 344 -19.42 -14.68 -18.40
C GLU A 344 -19.23 -16.04 -17.71
N SER A 345 -18.02 -16.33 -17.23
CA SER A 345 -17.68 -17.56 -16.50
C SER A 345 -18.15 -17.58 -15.04
N ALA A 346 -18.68 -16.45 -14.54
CA ALA A 346 -19.11 -16.32 -13.15
C ALA A 346 -20.19 -17.35 -12.79
N LYS A 347 -20.06 -17.95 -11.61
CA LYS A 347 -21.03 -18.93 -11.08
C LYS A 347 -21.55 -18.48 -9.72
N ARG A 348 -22.83 -18.73 -9.46
CA ARG A 348 -23.46 -18.45 -8.16
C ARG A 348 -22.82 -19.31 -7.08
N LEU A 349 -22.59 -18.71 -5.93
CA LEU A 349 -22.07 -19.37 -4.73
C LEU A 349 -23.05 -19.15 -3.57
N ARG A 350 -23.28 -20.21 -2.82
CA ARG A 350 -23.95 -20.17 -1.52
C ARG A 350 -23.13 -20.96 -0.54
N LEU A 351 -22.54 -20.27 0.41
CA LEU A 351 -21.81 -20.88 1.52
C LEU A 351 -22.82 -21.29 2.58
N ARG A 352 -22.78 -22.54 3.04
CA ARG A 352 -23.78 -23.10 3.97
C ARG A 352 -23.76 -22.39 5.31
N GLU A 353 -22.56 -22.00 5.75
CA GLU A 353 -22.27 -21.30 7.00
C GLU A 353 -22.69 -19.83 6.95
N LEU A 354 -22.81 -19.28 5.74
CA LEU A 354 -23.16 -17.89 5.48
C LEU A 354 -24.38 -17.82 4.55
N PRO A 355 -25.53 -18.41 4.94
CA PRO A 355 -26.67 -18.60 4.04
C PRO A 355 -27.34 -17.29 3.61
N ALA A 356 -27.12 -16.21 4.37
CA ALA A 356 -27.60 -14.87 4.05
C ALA A 356 -26.82 -14.21 2.89
N PHE A 357 -25.61 -14.69 2.58
CA PHE A 357 -24.78 -14.10 1.54
C PHE A 357 -25.15 -14.66 0.17
N ALA A 358 -25.61 -13.77 -0.71
CA ALA A 358 -25.81 -14.05 -2.12
C ALA A 358 -24.55 -13.70 -2.92
N LEU A 359 -23.68 -14.68 -3.13
CA LEU A 359 -22.38 -14.49 -3.77
C LEU A 359 -22.35 -15.10 -5.17
N GLU A 360 -21.34 -14.69 -5.92
CA GLU A 360 -20.86 -15.31 -7.14
C GLU A 360 -19.33 -15.33 -7.12
N HIS A 361 -18.75 -16.21 -7.91
CA HIS A 361 -17.30 -16.37 -7.98
C HIS A 361 -16.81 -16.39 -9.43
N LEU A 362 -15.64 -15.78 -9.66
CA LEU A 362 -14.94 -15.73 -10.94
C LEU A 362 -13.56 -16.38 -10.79
N PRO A 363 -13.14 -17.27 -11.70
CA PRO A 363 -11.81 -17.87 -11.62
C PRO A 363 -10.71 -16.81 -11.65
N ASN A 364 -9.66 -16.97 -10.84
CA ASN A 364 -8.61 -15.97 -10.71
C ASN A 364 -7.30 -16.46 -11.37
N ARG A 365 -6.83 -15.74 -12.40
CA ARG A 365 -5.54 -15.95 -13.10
C ARG A 365 -5.21 -17.44 -13.27
N ASN A 366 -3.99 -17.86 -12.97
CA ASN A 366 -3.57 -19.25 -13.05
C ASN A 366 -3.61 -19.90 -11.66
N SER A 367 -4.57 -20.82 -11.45
CA SER A 367 -4.67 -21.61 -10.22
C SER A 367 -3.68 -22.78 -10.18
N LEU A 368 -3.17 -23.25 -11.33
CA LEU A 368 -2.34 -24.46 -11.40
C LEU A 368 -1.01 -24.30 -10.65
N ILE A 369 -0.47 -23.07 -10.61
CA ILE A 369 0.79 -22.77 -9.91
C ILE A 369 0.71 -23.15 -8.43
N TYR A 370 -0.47 -23.05 -7.81
CA TYR A 370 -0.66 -23.38 -6.39
C TYR A 370 -0.69 -24.89 -6.15
N GLY A 371 -1.02 -25.68 -7.17
CA GLY A 371 -0.84 -27.12 -7.11
C GLY A 371 0.62 -27.49 -6.86
N ASP A 372 1.54 -26.82 -7.55
CA ASP A 372 2.97 -27.08 -7.41
C ASP A 372 3.51 -26.44 -6.13
N LEU A 373 3.13 -25.20 -5.81
CA LEU A 373 3.56 -24.50 -4.60
C LEU A 373 3.12 -25.23 -3.32
N TYR A 374 1.91 -25.79 -3.29
CA TYR A 374 1.38 -26.51 -2.13
C TYR A 374 1.68 -28.01 -2.15
N GLY A 375 2.38 -28.52 -3.19
CA GLY A 375 2.73 -29.94 -3.29
C GLY A 375 1.56 -30.89 -3.58
N ILE A 376 0.43 -30.37 -4.07
CA ILE A 376 -0.81 -31.14 -4.32
C ILE A 376 -1.09 -31.41 -5.82
N SER A 377 -0.26 -30.92 -6.74
CA SER A 377 -0.51 -31.04 -8.20
C SER A 377 -0.68 -32.46 -8.71
N LYS A 378 -0.01 -33.42 -8.07
CA LYS A 378 -0.03 -34.85 -8.43
C LYS A 378 -1.23 -35.61 -7.87
N GLU A 379 -1.93 -35.09 -6.88
CA GLU A 379 -3.02 -35.78 -6.20
C GLU A 379 -4.38 -35.10 -6.38
N ALA A 380 -4.43 -33.77 -6.41
CA ALA A 380 -5.66 -33.02 -6.52
C ALA A 380 -6.23 -33.11 -7.94
N SER A 381 -7.49 -33.53 -8.05
CA SER A 381 -8.28 -33.45 -9.29
C SER A 381 -8.89 -32.06 -9.48
N THR A 382 -9.03 -31.28 -8.41
CA THR A 382 -9.51 -29.89 -8.46
C THR A 382 -8.52 -28.97 -7.76
N ILE A 383 -8.08 -27.91 -8.45
CA ILE A 383 -7.27 -26.81 -7.92
C ILE A 383 -7.89 -25.52 -8.46
N TYR A 384 -8.68 -24.86 -7.63
CA TYR A 384 -9.52 -23.74 -8.03
C TYR A 384 -9.34 -22.55 -7.09
N ARG A 385 -8.95 -21.41 -7.64
CA ARG A 385 -8.97 -20.13 -6.94
C ARG A 385 -9.91 -19.18 -7.65
N ALA A 386 -10.68 -18.43 -6.87
CA ALA A 386 -11.67 -17.53 -7.41
C ALA A 386 -11.84 -16.26 -6.57
N THR A 387 -12.19 -15.18 -7.27
CA THR A 387 -12.58 -13.91 -6.69
C THR A 387 -14.08 -13.90 -6.42
N LEU A 388 -14.48 -13.45 -5.23
CA LEU A 388 -15.87 -13.30 -4.84
C LEU A 388 -16.44 -11.94 -5.22
N ARG A 389 -17.71 -11.94 -5.63
CA ARG A 389 -18.56 -10.76 -5.80
C ARG A 389 -19.95 -11.06 -5.24
N TYR A 390 -20.75 -10.02 -5.01
CA TYR A 390 -22.18 -10.21 -4.79
C TYR A 390 -22.86 -10.64 -6.09
N GLU A 391 -23.87 -11.48 -5.98
CA GLU A 391 -24.60 -12.01 -7.13
C GLU A 391 -25.21 -10.91 -7.99
N GLY A 392 -25.03 -11.03 -9.31
CA GLY A 392 -25.55 -10.11 -10.32
C GLY A 392 -24.54 -9.06 -10.78
N PHE A 393 -23.40 -8.94 -10.09
CA PHE A 393 -22.31 -8.06 -10.50
C PHE A 393 -21.83 -8.41 -11.92
N SER A 394 -21.46 -9.67 -12.16
CA SER A 394 -20.81 -10.09 -13.40
C SER A 394 -21.71 -9.96 -14.61
N GLU A 395 -23.01 -10.23 -14.50
CA GLU A 395 -23.96 -10.08 -15.63
C GLU A 395 -24.08 -8.62 -16.08
N ILE A 396 -24.04 -7.67 -15.14
CA ILE A 396 -24.02 -6.24 -15.44
C ILE A 396 -22.68 -5.87 -16.08
N MET A 397 -21.57 -6.37 -15.56
CA MET A 397 -20.22 -6.11 -16.11
C MET A 397 -20.04 -6.67 -17.53
N VAL A 398 -20.60 -7.85 -17.83
CA VAL A 398 -20.67 -8.39 -19.20
C VAL A 398 -21.38 -7.41 -20.12
N THR A 399 -22.53 -6.90 -19.69
CA THR A 399 -23.33 -5.98 -20.50
C THR A 399 -22.55 -4.68 -20.76
N LEU A 400 -21.98 -4.07 -19.72
CA LEU A 400 -21.14 -2.85 -19.86
C LEU A 400 -19.89 -3.09 -20.74
N SER A 401 -19.31 -4.29 -20.69
CA SER A 401 -18.21 -4.65 -21.58
C SER A 401 -18.69 -4.73 -23.04
N LYS A 402 -19.85 -5.34 -23.30
CA LYS A 402 -20.45 -5.48 -24.64
C LYS A 402 -20.90 -4.15 -25.22
N THR A 403 -21.22 -3.15 -24.39
CA THR A 403 -21.50 -1.80 -24.88
C THR A 403 -20.24 -1.02 -25.27
N GLY A 404 -19.04 -1.58 -25.11
CA GLY A 404 -17.78 -0.94 -25.48
C GLY A 404 -17.16 -0.05 -24.40
N PHE A 405 -17.76 0.06 -23.20
CA PHE A 405 -17.21 0.92 -22.13
C PHE A 405 -15.85 0.45 -21.62
N PHE A 406 -15.48 -0.81 -21.82
CA PHE A 406 -14.20 -1.32 -21.34
C PHE A 406 -13.11 -1.29 -22.41
N ASP A 407 -13.33 -0.62 -23.54
CA ASP A 407 -12.28 -0.38 -24.55
C ASP A 407 -11.31 0.69 -24.06
N ALA A 408 -10.02 0.36 -24.07
CA ALA A 408 -8.93 1.23 -23.65
C ALA A 408 -8.32 2.04 -24.81
N ALA A 409 -8.74 1.79 -26.05
CA ALA A 409 -8.29 2.58 -27.18
C ALA A 409 -8.81 4.03 -27.12
N ASN A 410 -8.00 4.97 -27.59
CA ASN A 410 -8.40 6.37 -27.69
C ASN A 410 -9.61 6.51 -28.61
N HIS A 411 -10.65 7.20 -28.14
CA HIS A 411 -11.86 7.42 -28.95
C HIS A 411 -11.81 8.79 -29.63
N PRO A 412 -12.10 8.91 -30.95
CA PRO A 412 -12.02 10.19 -31.68
C PRO A 412 -12.82 11.33 -31.03
N LEU A 413 -14.06 11.07 -30.60
CA LEU A 413 -14.89 12.08 -29.89
C LEU A 413 -14.29 12.56 -28.56
N LEU A 414 -13.38 11.78 -27.95
CA LEU A 414 -12.68 12.16 -26.72
C LEU A 414 -11.35 12.88 -27.00
N GLN A 415 -11.01 13.12 -28.27
CA GLN A 415 -9.84 13.91 -28.68
C GLN A 415 -10.23 15.31 -29.19
N ASP A 416 -11.54 15.56 -29.37
CA ASP A 416 -12.04 16.85 -29.83
C ASP A 416 -11.96 17.92 -28.72
N THR A 417 -11.75 19.15 -29.15
CA THR A 417 -11.96 20.37 -28.36
C THR A 417 -13.38 20.48 -27.80
N SER A 418 -14.39 20.06 -28.56
CA SER A 418 -15.79 20.00 -28.13
C SER A 418 -16.10 18.62 -27.56
N ARG A 419 -16.05 18.51 -26.22
CA ARG A 419 -16.30 17.24 -25.53
C ARG A 419 -17.78 16.83 -25.60
N PRO A 420 -18.09 15.54 -25.86
CA PRO A 420 -19.46 15.03 -25.83
C PRO A 420 -20.01 15.01 -24.40
N THR A 421 -21.34 14.99 -24.28
CA THR A 421 -21.99 14.67 -23.01
C THR A 421 -21.87 13.18 -22.72
N TYR A 422 -22.01 12.77 -21.46
CA TYR A 422 -22.00 11.34 -21.12
C TYR A 422 -23.10 10.57 -21.87
N LYS A 423 -24.30 11.15 -21.94
CA LYS A 423 -25.41 10.59 -22.72
C LYS A 423 -25.07 10.48 -24.21
N GLY A 424 -24.57 11.55 -24.82
CA GLY A 424 -24.19 11.52 -26.24
C GLY A 424 -23.11 10.50 -26.53
N PHE A 425 -22.17 10.30 -25.61
CA PHE A 425 -21.15 9.26 -25.71
C PHE A 425 -21.69 7.85 -25.53
N LEU A 426 -22.62 7.63 -24.59
CA LEU A 426 -23.35 6.36 -24.46
C LEU A 426 -24.10 6.01 -25.76
N ASP A 427 -24.79 6.99 -26.34
CA ASP A 427 -25.53 6.81 -27.59
C ASP A 427 -24.61 6.46 -28.76
N GLU A 428 -23.45 7.11 -28.86
CA GLU A 428 -22.42 6.79 -29.84
C GLU A 428 -21.92 5.35 -29.68
N LEU A 429 -21.55 4.95 -28.46
CA LEU A 429 -21.06 3.59 -28.20
C LEU A 429 -22.08 2.53 -28.61
N LEU A 430 -23.35 2.76 -28.30
CA LEU A 430 -24.43 1.84 -28.69
C LEU A 430 -24.72 1.83 -30.20
N ASN A 431 -24.50 2.94 -30.90
CA ASN A 431 -24.66 3.02 -32.36
C ASN A 431 -23.55 2.27 -33.12
N ASN A 432 -22.35 2.20 -32.53
CA ASN A 432 -21.20 1.53 -33.13
C ASN A 432 -21.24 -0.01 -32.98
N ILE A 433 -22.22 -0.55 -32.25
CA ILE A 433 -22.41 -1.99 -32.10
C ILE A 433 -23.19 -2.51 -33.31
N SER A 434 -22.59 -3.47 -34.03
CA SER A 434 -23.26 -4.14 -35.15
C SER A 434 -24.49 -4.89 -34.63
N THR A 435 -25.67 -4.58 -35.17
CA THR A 435 -26.92 -5.25 -34.80
C THR A 435 -26.84 -6.75 -35.11
N ILE A 436 -26.95 -7.57 -34.06
CA ILE A 436 -27.26 -8.99 -34.20
C ILE A 436 -28.78 -9.04 -34.39
N ASN A 437 -29.26 -9.47 -35.56
CA ASN A 437 -30.69 -9.65 -35.83
C ASN A 437 -31.33 -10.54 -34.76
N THR A 438 -31.90 -9.92 -33.73
CA THR A 438 -32.78 -10.56 -32.76
C THR A 438 -34.17 -10.02 -33.05
N ASP A 439 -35.03 -10.87 -33.63
CA ASP A 439 -36.46 -10.61 -33.84
C ASP A 439 -37.19 -10.56 -32.49
N LEU A 440 -36.85 -9.57 -31.66
CA LEU A 440 -37.52 -9.28 -30.41
C LEU A 440 -38.37 -8.02 -30.63
N ASP A 441 -39.66 -8.23 -30.92
CA ASP A 441 -40.68 -7.18 -30.90
C ASP A 441 -40.86 -6.70 -29.45
N ILE A 442 -40.03 -5.74 -29.04
CA ILE A 442 -40.15 -5.07 -27.74
C ILE A 442 -40.85 -3.74 -27.98
N GLU A 443 -42.15 -3.69 -27.69
CA GLU A 443 -42.89 -2.43 -27.65
C GLU A 443 -42.29 -1.53 -26.56
N ALA A 444 -41.61 -0.45 -26.97
CA ALA A 444 -41.12 0.57 -26.07
C ALA A 444 -42.31 1.36 -25.51
N SER A 445 -42.54 1.32 -24.20
CA SER A 445 -43.64 2.01 -23.52
C SER A 445 -43.50 3.53 -23.41
N GLY A 446 -42.54 4.13 -24.15
CA GLY A 446 -42.46 5.57 -24.42
C GLY A 446 -41.48 6.39 -23.56
N GLY A 447 -40.77 5.77 -22.60
CA GLY A 447 -39.73 6.44 -21.79
C GLY A 447 -38.29 6.14 -22.25
N TYR A 448 -37.34 7.03 -21.94
CA TYR A 448 -35.91 6.85 -22.25
C TYR A 448 -35.32 5.55 -21.67
N ASP A 449 -35.74 5.17 -20.46
CA ASP A 449 -35.30 3.92 -19.83
C ASP A 449 -35.77 2.68 -20.63
N ASP A 450 -37.00 2.69 -21.15
CA ASP A 450 -37.56 1.58 -21.93
C ASP A 450 -36.88 1.45 -23.29
N ASP A 451 -36.57 2.58 -23.93
CA ASP A 451 -35.79 2.62 -25.17
C ASP A 451 -34.39 2.04 -24.97
N LEU A 452 -33.70 2.43 -23.90
CA LEU A 452 -32.37 1.90 -23.59
C LEU A 452 -32.42 0.40 -23.28
N ILE A 453 -33.43 -0.08 -22.56
CA ILE A 453 -33.66 -1.52 -22.32
C ILE A 453 -33.84 -2.26 -23.65
N ALA A 454 -34.73 -1.76 -24.52
CA ALA A 454 -35.01 -2.37 -25.82
C ALA A 454 -33.75 -2.40 -26.70
N ARG A 455 -32.97 -1.32 -26.70
CA ARG A 455 -31.73 -1.20 -27.47
C ARG A 455 -30.66 -2.17 -26.98
N LEU A 456 -30.44 -2.30 -25.67
CA LEU A 456 -29.50 -3.28 -25.10
C LEU A 456 -29.87 -4.72 -25.45
N LEU A 457 -31.17 -5.05 -25.47
CA LEU A 457 -31.66 -6.38 -25.85
C LEU A 457 -31.48 -6.64 -27.35
N LYS A 458 -31.87 -5.68 -28.20
CA LYS A 458 -31.74 -5.77 -29.66
C LYS A 458 -30.29 -5.89 -30.12
N LEU A 459 -29.36 -5.23 -29.42
CA LEU A 459 -27.93 -5.32 -29.70
C LEU A 459 -27.28 -6.61 -29.17
N GLY A 460 -28.02 -7.46 -28.46
CA GLY A 460 -27.49 -8.69 -27.88
C GLY A 460 -26.51 -8.45 -26.72
N CYS A 461 -26.51 -7.25 -26.12
CA CYS A 461 -25.64 -6.94 -24.99
C CYS A 461 -26.06 -7.68 -23.71
N CYS A 462 -27.35 -7.98 -23.56
CA CYS A 462 -27.94 -8.64 -22.38
C CYS A 462 -28.55 -10.01 -22.74
N LYS A 463 -28.52 -10.96 -21.80
CA LYS A 463 -29.16 -12.28 -21.99
C LYS A 463 -30.69 -12.23 -21.88
N ASN A 464 -31.22 -11.34 -21.02
CA ASN A 464 -32.65 -11.24 -20.75
C ASN A 464 -33.03 -9.82 -20.28
N LYS A 465 -34.35 -9.56 -20.21
CA LYS A 465 -34.91 -8.26 -19.82
C LYS A 465 -34.55 -7.86 -18.38
N GLU A 466 -34.43 -8.81 -17.46
CA GLU A 466 -34.07 -8.53 -16.06
C GLU A 466 -32.67 -7.91 -15.94
N ILE A 467 -31.68 -8.51 -16.63
CA ILE A 467 -30.30 -8.00 -16.69
C ILE A 467 -30.27 -6.63 -17.37
N ALA A 468 -31.04 -6.44 -18.45
CA ALA A 468 -31.13 -5.14 -19.12
C ALA A 468 -31.66 -4.04 -18.17
N VAL A 469 -32.72 -4.33 -17.41
CA VAL A 469 -33.27 -3.40 -16.40
C VAL A 469 -32.22 -3.06 -15.32
N LYS A 470 -31.51 -4.07 -14.79
CA LYS A 470 -30.44 -3.84 -13.80
C LYS A 470 -29.28 -3.02 -14.39
N THR A 471 -28.94 -3.26 -15.65
CA THR A 471 -27.89 -2.51 -16.34
C THR A 471 -28.29 -1.06 -16.56
N VAL A 472 -29.52 -0.78 -17.00
CA VAL A 472 -30.02 0.61 -17.15
C VAL A 472 -30.02 1.33 -15.81
N LYS A 473 -30.43 0.68 -14.71
CA LYS A 473 -30.28 1.25 -13.36
C LYS A 473 -28.82 1.57 -13.02
N THR A 474 -27.88 0.72 -13.42
CA THR A 474 -26.44 0.95 -13.23
C THR A 474 -25.92 2.12 -14.06
N ILE A 475 -26.30 2.20 -15.34
CA ILE A 475 -25.98 3.34 -16.23
C ILE A 475 -26.48 4.66 -15.62
N LYS A 476 -27.68 4.64 -15.05
CA LYS A 476 -28.26 5.80 -14.37
C LYS A 476 -27.50 6.18 -13.12
N PHE A 477 -27.22 5.21 -12.25
CA PHE A 477 -26.45 5.39 -11.02
C PHE A 477 -25.05 5.96 -11.29
N LEU A 478 -24.38 5.47 -12.34
CA LEU A 478 -23.06 5.95 -12.74
C LEU A 478 -23.09 7.33 -13.43
N GLY A 479 -24.27 7.88 -13.73
CA GLY A 479 -24.39 9.17 -14.42
C GLY A 479 -24.03 9.12 -15.91
N LEU A 480 -24.02 7.93 -16.53
CA LEU A 480 -23.66 7.76 -17.95
C LEU A 480 -24.75 8.27 -18.92
N HIS A 481 -25.92 8.64 -18.38
CA HIS A 481 -27.04 9.23 -19.12
C HIS A 481 -27.12 10.76 -18.91
N GLU A 482 -26.19 11.36 -18.17
CA GLU A 482 -26.22 12.79 -17.86
C GLU A 482 -25.82 13.63 -19.08
N GLU A 483 -26.39 14.83 -19.18
CA GLU A 483 -26.07 15.83 -20.22
C GLU A 483 -24.81 16.67 -19.88
N THR A 484 -24.06 16.27 -18.85
CA THR A 484 -22.78 16.90 -18.48
C THR A 484 -21.68 16.47 -19.43
N GLN A 485 -20.71 17.36 -19.71
CA GLN A 485 -19.59 17.04 -20.60
C GLN A 485 -18.56 16.11 -19.95
N ILE A 486 -18.00 15.22 -20.75
CA ILE A 486 -16.89 14.35 -20.33
C ILE A 486 -15.62 15.19 -20.12
N PRO A 487 -14.92 15.04 -18.96
CA PRO A 487 -13.69 15.79 -18.67
C PRO A 487 -12.56 15.56 -19.66
N LYS A 488 -11.69 16.57 -19.80
CA LYS A 488 -10.54 16.52 -20.73
C LYS A 488 -9.50 15.45 -20.41
N GLY A 489 -9.50 14.91 -19.18
CA GLY A 489 -8.61 13.83 -18.77
C GLY A 489 -8.99 12.45 -19.32
N CYS A 490 -10.21 12.27 -19.83
CA CYS A 490 -10.64 11.00 -20.40
C CYS A 490 -10.28 10.91 -21.88
N SER A 491 -9.54 9.88 -22.27
CA SER A 491 -9.07 9.64 -23.64
C SER A 491 -9.75 8.44 -24.31
N SER A 492 -10.23 7.48 -23.50
CA SER A 492 -10.88 6.23 -23.93
C SER A 492 -12.22 5.98 -23.22
N PRO A 493 -13.09 5.10 -23.74
CA PRO A 493 -14.29 4.64 -23.02
C PRO A 493 -13.97 4.08 -21.63
N PHE A 494 -12.85 3.37 -21.51
CA PHE A 494 -12.34 2.82 -20.25
C PHE A 494 -12.06 3.93 -19.22
N ASP A 495 -11.48 5.06 -19.63
CA ASP A 495 -11.24 6.19 -18.72
C ASP A 495 -12.56 6.79 -18.22
N VAL A 496 -13.55 6.92 -19.12
CA VAL A 496 -14.87 7.48 -18.81
C VAL A 496 -15.58 6.64 -17.76
N ILE A 497 -15.62 5.32 -17.94
CA ILE A 497 -16.28 4.42 -16.98
C ILE A 497 -15.51 4.35 -15.66
N CYS A 498 -14.17 4.31 -15.68
CA CYS A 498 -13.35 4.31 -14.47
C CYS A 498 -13.62 5.56 -13.63
N GLN A 499 -13.61 6.73 -14.26
CA GLN A 499 -13.89 7.99 -13.57
C GLN A 499 -15.28 8.01 -12.94
N ARG A 500 -16.31 7.56 -13.68
CA ARG A 500 -17.68 7.51 -13.15
C ARG A 500 -17.82 6.53 -11.99
N MET A 501 -17.18 5.37 -12.08
CA MET A 501 -17.15 4.40 -11.00
C MET A 501 -16.43 4.95 -9.77
N GLU A 502 -15.30 5.64 -9.94
CA GLU A 502 -14.56 6.27 -8.85
C GLU A 502 -15.42 7.31 -8.11
N GLN A 503 -16.12 8.17 -8.86
CA GLN A 503 -16.97 9.22 -8.30
C GLN A 503 -18.23 8.69 -7.61
N ARG A 504 -18.84 7.62 -8.13
CA ARG A 504 -20.18 7.16 -7.72
C ARG A 504 -20.14 5.92 -6.81
N MET A 505 -19.05 5.18 -6.78
CA MET A 505 -18.92 3.92 -6.04
C MET A 505 -17.87 3.99 -4.92
N ALA A 506 -17.49 5.19 -4.47
CA ALA A 506 -16.70 5.36 -3.26
C ALA A 506 -17.50 5.02 -2.00
N TYR A 507 -16.80 4.63 -0.93
CA TYR A 507 -17.41 4.46 0.40
C TYR A 507 -17.80 5.82 0.99
N GLY A 508 -18.97 5.88 1.60
CA GLY A 508 -19.38 6.99 2.47
C GLY A 508 -18.68 6.93 3.83
N HIS A 509 -18.79 8.01 4.61
CA HIS A 509 -18.07 8.20 5.87
C HIS A 509 -18.27 7.08 6.91
N ASN A 510 -19.48 6.50 6.96
CA ASN A 510 -19.86 5.48 7.95
C ASN A 510 -20.02 4.08 7.34
N GLU A 511 -19.62 3.89 6.09
CA GLU A 511 -19.76 2.60 5.41
C GLU A 511 -18.50 1.77 5.61
N GLN A 512 -18.70 0.48 5.87
CA GLN A 512 -17.64 -0.48 6.10
C GLN A 512 -17.45 -1.36 4.88
N ASP A 513 -16.20 -1.69 4.59
CA ASP A 513 -15.87 -2.84 3.75
C ASP A 513 -15.90 -4.13 4.59
N MET A 514 -15.73 -5.23 3.88
CA MET A 514 -15.72 -6.58 4.40
C MET A 514 -14.75 -7.40 3.55
N VAL A 515 -13.99 -8.26 4.21
CA VAL A 515 -13.20 -9.31 3.56
C VAL A 515 -13.84 -10.66 3.88
N LEU A 516 -14.09 -11.45 2.84
CA LEU A 516 -14.47 -12.85 2.96
C LEU A 516 -13.43 -13.70 2.24
N LEU A 517 -12.72 -14.55 2.99
CA LEU A 517 -11.81 -15.57 2.48
C LEU A 517 -12.32 -16.93 2.97
N HIS A 518 -12.54 -17.87 2.05
CA HIS A 518 -13.10 -19.18 2.35
C HIS A 518 -12.38 -20.26 1.55
N HIS A 519 -11.87 -21.27 2.25
CA HIS A 519 -11.25 -22.45 1.65
C HIS A 519 -12.08 -23.69 1.89
N GLU A 520 -12.03 -24.59 0.91
CA GLU A 520 -12.54 -25.95 1.00
C GLU A 520 -11.47 -26.93 0.50
N VAL A 521 -11.12 -27.89 1.34
CA VAL A 521 -10.15 -28.95 1.04
C VAL A 521 -10.82 -30.31 1.25
N GLU A 522 -10.97 -31.08 0.17
CA GLU A 522 -11.48 -32.44 0.24
C GLU A 522 -10.32 -33.42 0.37
N VAL A 523 -10.36 -34.25 1.42
CA VAL A 523 -9.28 -35.15 1.82
C VAL A 523 -9.78 -36.60 1.77
N GLU A 524 -9.04 -37.45 1.07
CA GLU A 524 -9.25 -38.90 1.06
C GLU A 524 -8.19 -39.58 1.95
N TYR A 525 -8.63 -40.34 2.95
CA TYR A 525 -7.75 -41.07 3.84
C TYR A 525 -7.61 -42.56 3.44
N PRO A 526 -6.49 -43.19 3.80
CA PRO A 526 -6.29 -44.63 3.55
C PRO A 526 -7.25 -45.49 4.40
N ASP A 527 -7.29 -46.78 4.05
CA ASP A 527 -7.94 -47.84 4.84
C ASP A 527 -9.46 -47.69 5.04
N GLY A 528 -10.13 -47.02 4.10
CA GLY A 528 -11.60 -46.88 4.10
C GLY A 528 -12.14 -45.91 5.14
N GLN A 529 -11.28 -45.07 5.72
CA GLN A 529 -11.71 -43.93 6.54
C GLN A 529 -12.63 -43.00 5.72
N PRO A 530 -13.66 -42.41 6.34
CA PRO A 530 -14.50 -41.42 5.67
C PRO A 530 -13.65 -40.31 5.06
N ALA A 531 -14.02 -39.88 3.86
CA ALA A 531 -13.46 -38.67 3.29
C ALA A 531 -13.84 -37.48 4.16
N GLU A 532 -12.93 -36.53 4.35
CA GLU A 532 -13.21 -35.33 5.12
C GLU A 532 -13.24 -34.11 4.18
N LYS A 533 -14.14 -33.17 4.47
CA LYS A 533 -14.13 -31.84 3.89
C LYS A 533 -13.71 -30.85 4.97
N HIS A 534 -12.51 -30.31 4.82
CA HIS A 534 -11.96 -29.28 5.70
C HIS A 534 -12.34 -27.92 5.13
N GLN A 535 -12.80 -27.02 5.99
CA GLN A 535 -13.18 -25.68 5.63
C GLN A 535 -12.53 -24.69 6.58
N ALA A 536 -12.06 -23.57 6.04
CA ALA A 536 -11.52 -22.47 6.82
C ALA A 536 -12.07 -21.15 6.29
N THR A 537 -12.62 -20.32 7.18
CA THR A 537 -13.29 -19.07 6.81
C THR A 537 -12.76 -17.90 7.64
N LEU A 538 -12.33 -16.84 6.95
CA LEU A 538 -12.10 -15.52 7.51
C LEU A 538 -13.21 -14.58 7.02
N LEU A 539 -13.89 -13.94 7.96
CA LEU A 539 -14.89 -12.90 7.69
C LEU A 539 -14.58 -11.70 8.57
N GLU A 540 -13.98 -10.67 7.99
CA GLU A 540 -13.56 -9.45 8.70
C GLU A 540 -14.32 -8.24 8.17
N PHE A 541 -14.66 -7.30 9.05
CA PHE A 541 -15.31 -6.03 8.70
C PHE A 541 -14.39 -4.86 9.05
N GLY A 542 -14.51 -3.76 8.29
CA GLY A 542 -13.81 -2.52 8.62
C GLY A 542 -14.19 -2.03 10.01
N LYS A 543 -13.22 -1.49 10.75
CA LYS A 543 -13.40 -1.02 12.13
C LYS A 543 -13.38 0.50 12.17
N VAL A 544 -14.09 1.08 13.14
CA VAL A 544 -14.01 2.50 13.46
C VAL A 544 -13.61 2.63 14.92
N GLU A 545 -12.40 3.12 15.16
CA GLU A 545 -11.82 3.27 16.49
C GLU A 545 -11.40 4.73 16.68
N ASN A 546 -11.80 5.34 17.81
CA ASN A 546 -11.52 6.75 18.10
C ASN A 546 -11.90 7.73 16.97
N GLY A 547 -12.96 7.41 16.21
CA GLY A 547 -13.43 8.22 15.08
C GLY A 547 -12.63 8.02 13.78
N ARG A 548 -11.63 7.14 13.76
CA ARG A 548 -10.83 6.79 12.59
C ARG A 548 -11.29 5.45 12.01
N SER A 549 -11.58 5.42 10.72
CA SER A 549 -12.05 4.23 10.01
C SER A 549 -10.88 3.48 9.37
N THR A 550 -10.78 2.18 9.65
CA THR A 550 -9.78 1.27 9.08
C THR A 550 -10.51 0.14 8.36
N THR A 551 -10.25 0.00 7.07
CA THR A 551 -10.91 -1.03 6.23
C THR A 551 -10.46 -2.44 6.59
N ALA A 552 -11.34 -3.45 6.46
CA ALA A 552 -11.00 -4.86 6.59
C ALA A 552 -9.84 -5.26 5.69
N MET A 553 -9.80 -4.74 4.46
CA MET A 553 -8.68 -4.97 3.53
C MET A 553 -7.36 -4.38 4.05
N ALA A 554 -7.39 -3.20 4.68
CA ALA A 554 -6.20 -2.62 5.28
C ALA A 554 -5.68 -3.47 6.45
N LEU A 555 -6.58 -3.93 7.33
CA LEU A 555 -6.24 -4.81 8.45
C LEU A 555 -5.62 -6.12 7.96
N THR A 556 -6.34 -6.82 7.06
CA THR A 556 -5.97 -8.15 6.57
C THR A 556 -4.79 -8.16 5.59
N VAL A 557 -4.25 -7.00 5.21
CA VAL A 557 -3.00 -6.89 4.44
C VAL A 557 -1.87 -6.33 5.30
N GLY A 558 -2.11 -5.25 6.04
CA GLY A 558 -1.10 -4.60 6.87
C GLY A 558 -0.63 -5.46 8.03
N ILE A 559 -1.56 -6.11 8.75
CA ILE A 559 -1.21 -6.94 9.92
C ILE A 559 -0.38 -8.16 9.52
N PRO A 560 -0.72 -8.96 8.47
CA PRO A 560 0.16 -10.04 8.03
C PRO A 560 1.56 -9.58 7.62
N ALA A 561 1.69 -8.43 6.93
CA ALA A 561 2.99 -7.88 6.57
C ALA A 561 3.82 -7.52 7.81
N ALA A 562 3.18 -6.90 8.81
CA ALA A 562 3.80 -6.61 10.10
C ALA A 562 4.20 -7.87 10.86
N ILE A 563 3.35 -8.90 10.88
CA ILE A 563 3.67 -10.21 11.46
C ILE A 563 4.89 -10.81 10.76
N GLY A 564 4.96 -10.75 9.42
CA GLY A 564 6.12 -11.20 8.67
C GLY A 564 7.41 -10.51 9.13
N ALA A 565 7.36 -9.19 9.36
CA ALA A 565 8.52 -8.44 9.81
C ALA A 565 8.92 -8.81 11.25
N LEU A 566 7.93 -9.01 12.11
CA LEU A 566 8.13 -9.47 13.49
C LEU A 566 8.79 -10.86 13.54
N LEU A 567 8.39 -11.79 12.68
CA LEU A 567 9.00 -13.12 12.60
C LEU A 567 10.47 -13.07 12.15
N LEU A 568 10.78 -12.18 11.19
CA LEU A 568 12.15 -11.95 10.75
C LEU A 568 13.00 -11.29 11.85
N LEU A 569 12.45 -10.27 12.53
CA LEU A 569 13.12 -9.57 13.62
C LEU A 569 13.45 -10.51 14.78
N LYS A 570 12.52 -11.39 15.16
CA LYS A 570 12.72 -12.40 16.21
C LYS A 570 13.54 -13.62 15.76
N ASN A 571 14.14 -13.57 14.57
CA ASN A 571 14.93 -14.64 13.95
C ASN A 571 14.21 -16.01 13.96
N LYS A 572 12.88 -16.01 13.83
CA LYS A 572 12.05 -17.22 13.80
C LYS A 572 12.08 -17.91 12.43
N VAL A 573 12.50 -17.21 11.38
CA VAL A 573 12.57 -17.74 10.01
C VAL A 573 14.02 -18.06 9.65
N GLN A 574 14.33 -19.34 9.51
CA GLN A 574 15.69 -19.78 9.17
C GLN A 574 15.93 -19.77 7.66
N THR A 575 14.88 -19.97 6.86
CA THR A 575 14.99 -20.03 5.40
C THR A 575 15.45 -18.67 4.82
N LYS A 576 16.55 -18.71 4.04
CA LYS A 576 17.11 -17.55 3.33
C LYS A 576 16.75 -17.54 1.85
N GLY A 577 16.81 -16.37 1.24
CA GLY A 577 16.42 -16.14 -0.15
C GLY A 577 15.08 -15.42 -0.28
N VAL A 578 14.55 -15.40 -1.50
CA VAL A 578 13.20 -14.88 -1.81
C VAL A 578 12.21 -16.02 -1.59
N ILE A 579 11.33 -15.86 -0.61
CA ILE A 579 10.43 -16.91 -0.13
C ILE A 579 8.98 -16.43 -0.02
N ARG A 580 8.09 -17.40 0.13
CA ARG A 580 6.65 -17.27 0.38
C ARG A 580 6.34 -17.89 1.75
N PRO A 581 5.21 -17.59 2.39
CA PRO A 581 4.90 -18.14 3.71
C PRO A 581 4.32 -19.56 3.64
N LEU A 582 5.05 -20.48 3.01
CA LEU A 582 4.60 -21.86 2.78
C LEU A 582 5.15 -22.84 3.82
N GLN A 583 6.18 -22.45 4.56
CA GLN A 583 6.83 -23.30 5.55
C GLN A 583 6.15 -23.19 6.93
N PRO A 584 6.10 -24.30 7.70
CA PRO A 584 5.51 -24.30 9.05
C PRO A 584 6.14 -23.29 10.01
N GLU A 585 7.44 -23.03 9.86
CA GLU A 585 8.15 -22.02 10.66
C GLU A 585 7.58 -20.59 10.49
N ILE A 586 6.84 -20.35 9.40
CA ILE A 586 6.19 -19.07 9.11
C ILE A 586 4.70 -19.16 9.42
N TYR A 587 3.96 -20.08 8.79
CA TYR A 587 2.50 -20.02 8.84
C TYR A 587 1.93 -20.38 10.21
N VAL A 588 2.56 -21.28 10.98
CA VAL A 588 2.08 -21.64 12.33
C VAL A 588 2.11 -20.43 13.26
N PRO A 589 3.27 -19.79 13.52
CA PRO A 589 3.30 -18.63 14.40
C PRO A 589 2.56 -17.42 13.79
N ALA A 590 2.51 -17.28 12.46
CA ALA A 590 1.76 -16.19 11.85
C ALA A 590 0.25 -16.30 12.11
N LEU A 591 -0.33 -17.50 11.99
CA LEU A 591 -1.75 -17.75 12.29
C LEU A 591 -2.06 -17.51 13.78
N GLU A 592 -1.21 -17.98 14.69
CA GLU A 592 -1.37 -17.75 16.14
C GLU A 592 -1.37 -16.25 16.47
N ILE A 593 -0.43 -15.49 15.90
CA ILE A 593 -0.33 -14.05 16.13
C ILE A 593 -1.55 -13.33 15.50
N LEU A 594 -1.97 -13.75 14.29
CA LEU A 594 -3.12 -13.20 13.60
C LEU A 594 -4.41 -13.36 14.43
N GLU A 595 -4.65 -14.54 14.99
CA GLU A 595 -5.80 -14.78 15.88
C GLU A 595 -5.71 -13.97 17.17
N SER A 596 -4.51 -13.88 17.77
CA SER A 596 -4.29 -13.07 18.98
C SER A 596 -4.51 -11.57 18.75
N SER A 597 -4.32 -11.10 17.51
CA SER A 597 -4.61 -9.73 17.07
C SER A 597 -6.10 -9.45 16.83
N GLY A 598 -6.94 -10.48 16.97
CA GLY A 598 -8.39 -10.39 16.82
C GLY A 598 -8.92 -10.68 15.41
N ILE A 599 -8.07 -11.06 14.45
CA ILE A 599 -8.49 -11.56 13.14
C ILE A 599 -8.78 -13.05 13.28
N LYS A 600 -10.07 -13.40 13.34
CA LYS A 600 -10.51 -14.78 13.65
C LYS A 600 -10.63 -15.64 12.41
N LEU A 601 -10.17 -16.88 12.55
CA LEU A 601 -10.31 -17.93 11.55
C LEU A 601 -11.28 -19.00 12.09
N VAL A 602 -12.29 -19.35 11.31
CA VAL A 602 -13.26 -20.39 11.67
C VAL A 602 -12.96 -21.64 10.86
N GLU A 603 -12.49 -22.68 11.53
CA GLU A 603 -12.19 -23.98 10.94
C GLU A 603 -13.30 -25.00 11.22
N LYS A 604 -13.56 -25.88 10.26
CA LYS A 604 -14.57 -26.94 10.35
C LYS A 604 -14.14 -28.17 9.56
N VAL A 605 -14.46 -29.35 10.08
CA VAL A 605 -14.27 -30.63 9.38
C VAL A 605 -15.62 -31.33 9.29
N GLU A 606 -16.04 -31.67 8.07
CA GLU A 606 -17.21 -32.51 7.79
C GLU A 606 -16.75 -33.89 7.31
N THR A 607 -17.46 -34.96 7.70
CA THR A 607 -17.21 -36.37 7.31
C THR A 607 -18.35 -36.94 6.49
#